data_AF-A0A814FQA7-F1
#
_entry.id   AF-A0A814FQA7-F1
#
_cell.length_a   1.000
_cell.length_b   1.000
_cell.length_c   1.000
_cell.angle_alpha   90.00
_cell.angle_beta   90.00
_cell.angle_gamma   90.00
#
_symmetry.space_group_name_H-M   'P 1'
#
loop_
_entity.id
_entity.type
_entity.pdbx_description
1 polymer ?
#
loop_
_entity_poly.entity_id
_entity_poly.type
_entity_poly.pdbx_seq_one_letter_code
_entity_poly.pdbx_strand_id
1 'polypeptide(L)'
;MVKNAAKRFREGKEDVSDDPRSGRPISVLTVENIECVRQVIEDDPYSTYEDIIVKTDLSRNTIERIIHDHLKMRKVVSRWVAHQLTDEQKQKRLRICRQNLEKFRNGTWQLCDIITGDETWIYHRQIGRKSSNSTWVGENEPPRTIVRRNRYEPKTLFCLFFKSTGPVLIHKVYKGKTIDHNYYIENCLIPVINEIRKKEKSSLTKYKLLHDNGSPHTH
;
A
#
# COMPACT_ATOMS: atom_id res chain seq x y z
N MET A 1 50.01 30.28 25.61
CA MET A 1 49.46 28.99 26.08
C MET A 1 50.14 28.46 27.35
N VAL A 2 51.47 28.34 27.41
CA VAL A 2 52.21 27.72 28.55
C VAL A 2 51.91 28.34 29.93
N LYS A 3 51.80 29.68 30.02
CA LYS A 3 51.53 30.36 31.31
C LYS A 3 50.16 30.02 31.92
N ASN A 4 49.15 29.73 31.10
CA ASN A 4 47.79 29.45 31.57
C ASN A 4 47.65 27.99 32.02
N ALA A 5 48.35 27.06 31.34
CA ALA A 5 48.44 25.66 31.75
C ALA A 5 49.15 25.50 33.12
N ALA A 6 50.27 26.20 33.32
CA ALA A 6 51.00 26.18 34.59
C ALA A 6 50.23 26.84 35.77
N LYS A 7 49.21 27.65 35.48
CA LYS A 7 48.29 28.20 36.48
C LYS A 7 47.19 27.19 36.83
N ARG A 8 46.51 26.60 35.82
CA ARG A 8 45.49 25.54 36.02
C ARG A 8 46.03 24.34 36.83
N PHE A 9 47.28 23.94 36.56
CA PHE A 9 47.93 22.85 37.28
C PHE A 9 48.23 23.18 38.75
N ARG A 10 48.67 24.42 39.04
CA ARG A 10 48.88 24.90 40.42
C ARG A 10 47.58 25.04 41.21
N GLU A 11 46.45 25.21 40.51
CA GLU A 11 45.11 25.26 41.08
C GLU A 11 44.45 23.86 41.21
N GLY A 12 45.21 22.78 40.98
CA GLY A 12 44.76 21.39 41.19
C GLY A 12 43.86 20.83 40.09
N LYS A 13 43.75 21.51 38.93
CA LYS A 13 43.07 20.96 37.75
C LYS A 13 44.05 20.15 36.92
N GLU A 14 43.97 18.82 37.03
CA GLU A 14 44.79 17.86 36.28
C GLU A 14 44.18 17.45 34.92
N ASP A 15 42.92 17.83 34.68
CA ASP A 15 42.25 17.54 33.41
C ASP A 15 42.79 18.41 32.27
N VAL A 16 43.26 17.76 31.21
CA VAL A 16 43.81 18.37 30.00
C VAL A 16 42.72 18.67 28.98
N SER A 17 41.48 18.23 29.24
CA SER A 17 40.34 18.53 28.39
C SER A 17 40.03 20.04 28.35
N ASP A 18 39.53 20.48 27.20
CA ASP A 18 39.04 21.85 27.06
C ASP A 18 37.82 22.04 27.95
N ASP A 19 37.79 23.14 28.70
CA ASP A 19 36.58 23.53 29.42
C ASP A 19 35.41 23.65 28.41
N PRO A 20 34.15 23.42 28.83
CA PRO A 20 32.98 23.51 27.94
C PRO A 20 32.99 24.84 27.20
N ARG A 21 33.27 24.80 25.90
CA ARG A 21 33.28 26.00 25.07
C ARG A 21 31.85 26.50 24.95
N SER A 22 31.61 27.78 25.27
CA SER A 22 30.36 28.45 24.89
C SER A 22 30.34 28.61 23.37
N GLY A 23 29.86 27.57 22.68
CA GLY A 23 29.63 27.60 21.24
C GLY A 23 28.60 28.66 20.84
N ARG A 24 28.43 28.87 19.52
CA ARG A 24 27.52 29.86 18.94
C ARG A 24 26.10 29.72 19.52
N PRO A 25 25.55 30.73 20.22
CA PRO A 25 24.15 30.74 20.57
C PRO A 25 23.35 31.08 19.31
N ILE A 26 22.50 30.15 18.91
CA ILE A 26 21.14 30.29 18.36
C ILE A 26 20.76 28.85 18.01
N SER A 27 20.29 28.12 19.02
CA SER A 27 19.60 26.87 18.79
C SER A 27 18.25 27.23 18.16
N VAL A 28 18.18 27.30 16.83
CA VAL A 28 16.88 27.42 16.13
C VAL A 28 15.96 26.23 16.47
N LEU A 29 16.49 25.19 17.13
CA LEU A 29 15.76 24.14 17.82
C LEU A 29 15.30 24.62 19.21
N THR A 30 14.53 25.69 19.27
CA THR A 30 13.81 26.01 20.52
C THR A 30 12.59 25.11 20.64
N VAL A 31 12.06 24.95 21.85
CA VAL A 31 10.84 24.16 22.08
C VAL A 31 9.68 24.76 21.28
N GLU A 32 9.63 26.08 21.17
CA GLU A 32 8.62 26.83 20.41
C GLU A 32 8.69 26.50 18.92
N ASN A 33 9.89 26.44 18.33
CA ASN A 33 10.06 26.12 16.91
C ASN A 33 9.74 24.66 16.61
N ILE A 34 10.11 23.73 17.50
CA ILE A 34 9.74 22.30 17.36
C ILE A 34 8.21 22.16 17.38
N GLU A 35 7.57 22.86 18.31
CA GLU A 35 6.13 22.86 18.49
C GLU A 35 5.40 23.52 17.31
N CYS A 36 5.93 24.61 16.78
CA CYS A 36 5.39 25.26 15.58
C CYS A 36 5.43 24.33 14.36
N VAL A 37 6.54 23.64 14.12
CA VAL A 37 6.64 22.64 13.05
C VAL A 37 5.67 21.47 13.28
N ARG A 38 5.50 21.01 14.54
CA ARG A 38 4.53 19.95 14.88
C ARG A 38 3.11 20.35 14.51
N GLN A 39 2.68 21.54 14.90
CA GLN A 39 1.34 22.06 14.63
C GLN A 39 1.06 22.16 13.13
N VAL A 40 2.03 22.67 12.35
CA VAL A 40 1.88 22.74 10.89
C VAL A 40 1.62 21.37 10.26
N ILE A 41 2.32 20.33 10.73
CA ILE A 41 2.16 18.96 10.22
C ILE A 41 0.86 18.31 10.72
N GLU A 42 0.44 18.59 11.96
CA GLU A 42 -0.83 18.09 12.50
C GLU A 42 -2.05 18.71 11.81
N ASP A 43 -1.98 20.00 11.49
CA ASP A 43 -3.02 20.72 10.76
C ASP A 43 -3.14 20.23 9.31
N ASP A 44 -2.01 19.99 8.65
CA ASP A 44 -1.97 19.43 7.31
C ASP A 44 -0.85 18.38 7.15
N PRO A 45 -1.20 17.08 7.27
CA PRO A 45 -0.25 15.98 7.10
C PRO A 45 0.40 15.89 5.71
N TYR A 46 -0.12 16.62 4.71
CA TYR A 46 0.41 16.62 3.34
C TYR A 46 1.43 17.73 3.07
N SER A 47 1.57 18.67 4.00
CA SER A 47 2.45 19.84 3.88
C SER A 47 3.85 19.46 3.37
N THR A 48 4.31 20.23 2.40
CA THR A 48 5.67 20.13 1.84
C THR A 48 6.66 20.84 2.73
N TYR A 49 7.96 20.61 2.51
CA TYR A 49 8.99 21.38 3.20
C TYR A 49 8.83 22.88 2.95
N GLU A 50 8.43 23.29 1.75
CA GLU A 50 8.21 24.70 1.42
C GLU A 50 7.02 25.29 2.19
N ASP A 51 5.93 24.55 2.36
CA ASP A 51 4.79 25.00 3.17
C ASP A 51 5.18 25.23 4.63
N ILE A 52 6.02 24.35 5.18
CA ILE A 52 6.53 24.47 6.56
C ILE A 52 7.49 25.65 6.66
N ILE A 53 8.37 25.87 5.67
CA ILE A 53 9.28 27.03 5.63
C ILE A 53 8.46 28.31 5.67
N VAL A 54 7.44 28.45 4.80
CA VAL A 54 6.61 29.65 4.72
C VAL A 54 5.86 29.91 6.03
N LYS A 55 5.38 28.87 6.71
CA LYS A 55 4.61 29.01 7.97
C LYS A 55 5.48 29.26 9.20
N THR A 56 6.73 28.79 9.20
CA THR A 56 7.60 28.81 10.38
C THR A 56 8.78 29.77 10.27
N ASP A 57 9.07 30.29 9.07
CA ASP A 57 10.26 31.08 8.72
C ASP A 57 11.59 30.38 9.10
N LEU A 58 11.57 29.04 9.13
CA LEU A 58 12.73 28.23 9.46
C LEU A 58 13.43 27.75 8.20
N SER A 59 14.76 27.60 8.30
CA SER A 59 15.53 26.98 7.22
C SER A 59 15.14 25.51 7.03
N ARG A 60 15.21 25.03 5.79
CA ARG A 60 14.96 23.62 5.44
C ARG A 60 15.73 22.64 6.31
N ASN A 61 17.03 22.88 6.53
CA ASN A 61 17.87 22.00 7.34
C ASN A 61 17.40 21.95 8.80
N THR A 62 16.93 23.07 9.35
CA THR A 62 16.34 23.10 10.68
C THR A 62 15.07 22.27 10.73
N ILE A 63 14.19 22.41 9.74
CA ILE A 63 12.93 21.65 9.65
C ILE A 63 13.20 20.16 9.51
N GLU A 64 14.13 19.74 8.64
CA GLU A 64 14.53 18.34 8.47
C GLU A 64 15.01 17.73 9.80
N ARG A 65 15.87 18.46 10.54
CA ARG A 65 16.33 18.04 11.86
C ARG A 65 15.19 17.97 12.88
N ILE A 66 14.29 18.96 12.90
CA ILE A 66 13.12 18.94 13.79
C ILE A 66 12.25 17.71 13.50
N ILE A 67 11.89 17.48 12.23
CA ILE A 67 11.03 16.37 11.82
C ILE A 67 11.66 15.02 12.16
N HIS A 68 12.93 14.81 11.80
CA HIS A 68 13.56 13.49 11.92
C HIS A 68 14.15 13.23 13.31
N ASP A 69 14.81 14.22 13.92
CA ASP A 69 15.56 14.01 15.16
C ASP A 69 14.73 14.32 16.40
N HIS A 70 13.82 15.30 16.35
CA HIS A 70 13.03 15.72 17.51
C HIS A 70 11.61 15.14 17.51
N LEU A 71 10.89 15.25 16.39
CA LEU A 71 9.52 14.72 16.25
C LEU A 71 9.51 13.22 15.91
N LYS A 72 10.65 12.65 15.49
CA LYS A 72 10.79 11.25 15.06
C LYS A 72 9.79 10.85 13.96
N MET A 73 9.45 11.80 13.09
CA MET A 73 8.52 11.62 11.99
C MET A 73 9.25 11.21 10.71
N ARG A 74 8.52 10.54 9.82
CA ARG A 74 8.96 10.21 8.47
C ARG A 74 7.81 10.37 7.49
N LYS A 75 8.09 10.93 6.31
CA LYS A 75 7.09 11.07 5.25
C LYS A 75 6.89 9.71 4.57
N VAL A 76 5.64 9.24 4.53
CA VAL A 76 5.26 7.99 3.86
C VAL A 76 4.18 8.25 2.84
N VAL A 77 4.18 7.48 1.75
CA VAL A 77 3.12 7.59 0.74
C VAL A 77 1.85 6.91 1.27
N SER A 78 0.73 7.63 1.27
CA SER A 78 -0.57 7.10 1.65
C SER A 78 -0.98 5.91 0.77
N ARG A 79 -1.75 4.98 1.34
CA ARG A 79 -2.25 3.81 0.62
C ARG A 79 -3.52 4.18 -0.15
N TRP A 80 -3.59 3.81 -1.41
CA TRP A 80 -4.84 3.85 -2.17
C TRP A 80 -5.79 2.79 -1.62
N VAL A 81 -6.99 3.22 -1.20
CA VAL A 81 -8.08 2.33 -0.80
C VAL A 81 -9.18 2.43 -1.85
N ALA A 82 -9.74 1.29 -2.27
CA ALA A 82 -10.71 1.25 -3.38
C ALA A 82 -12.00 2.02 -3.07
N HIS A 83 -12.44 2.01 -1.80
CA HIS A 83 -13.65 2.67 -1.36
C HIS A 83 -13.58 3.00 0.12
N GLN A 84 -14.12 4.15 0.51
CA GLN A 84 -14.30 4.52 1.91
C GLN A 84 -15.56 3.85 2.44
N LEU A 85 -15.39 2.92 3.39
CA LEU A 85 -16.51 2.16 3.93
C LEU A 85 -17.28 2.98 4.98
N THR A 86 -18.60 2.90 4.94
CA THR A 86 -19.46 3.35 6.04
C THR A 86 -19.31 2.45 7.26
N ASP A 87 -19.67 2.94 8.45
CA ASP A 87 -19.58 2.11 9.65
C ASP A 87 -20.52 0.90 9.60
N GLU A 88 -21.69 1.04 8.98
CA GLU A 88 -22.59 -0.09 8.72
C GLU A 88 -21.93 -1.16 7.83
N GLN A 89 -21.27 -0.75 6.74
CA GLN A 89 -20.54 -1.67 5.87
C GLN A 89 -19.41 -2.38 6.63
N LYS A 90 -18.67 -1.67 7.50
CA LYS A 90 -17.63 -2.27 8.35
C LYS A 90 -18.22 -3.31 9.29
N GLN A 91 -19.34 -3.00 9.97
CA GLN A 91 -20.00 -3.93 10.89
C GLN A 91 -20.53 -5.16 10.17
N LYS A 92 -21.16 -4.98 8.99
CA LYS A 92 -21.62 -6.09 8.14
C LYS A 92 -20.46 -7.01 7.76
N ARG A 93 -19.33 -6.45 7.31
CA ARG A 93 -18.13 -7.22 6.98
C ARG A 93 -17.59 -7.98 8.19
N LEU A 94 -17.44 -7.31 9.34
CA LEU A 94 -16.95 -7.93 10.58
C LEU A 94 -17.82 -9.10 11.02
N ARG A 95 -19.15 -8.94 10.96
CA ARG A 95 -20.11 -9.99 11.29
C ARG A 95 -19.95 -11.20 10.37
N ILE A 96 -19.92 -11.00 9.06
CA ILE A 96 -19.75 -12.08 8.07
C ILE A 96 -18.41 -12.79 8.25
N CYS A 97 -17.32 -12.03 8.46
CA CYS A 97 -16.00 -12.60 8.71
C CYS A 97 -15.96 -13.46 9.98
N ARG A 98 -16.60 -13.02 11.07
CA ARG A 98 -16.71 -13.82 12.32
C ARG A 98 -17.47 -15.12 12.10
N GLN A 99 -18.62 -15.06 11.43
CA GLN A 99 -19.42 -16.24 11.10
C GLN A 99 -18.65 -17.23 10.22
N ASN A 100 -17.95 -16.74 9.20
CA ASN A 100 -17.13 -17.61 8.35
C ASN A 100 -15.97 -18.23 9.13
N LEU A 101 -15.29 -17.44 9.98
CA LEU A 101 -14.19 -17.94 10.82
C LEU A 101 -14.65 -19.06 11.76
N GLU A 102 -15.83 -18.93 12.35
CA GLU A 102 -16.41 -19.97 13.20
C GLU A 102 -16.66 -21.27 12.43
N LYS A 103 -17.16 -21.18 11.19
CA LYS A 103 -17.34 -22.35 10.30
C LYS A 103 -16.03 -23.05 9.93
N PHE A 104 -14.92 -22.33 9.86
CA PHE A 104 -13.61 -22.96 9.69
C PHE A 104 -13.12 -23.59 10.99
N ARG A 105 -13.31 -22.92 12.13
CA ARG A 105 -12.87 -23.41 13.44
C ARG A 105 -13.60 -24.70 13.86
N ASN A 106 -14.89 -24.79 13.59
CA ASN A 106 -15.69 -25.97 13.90
C ASN A 106 -15.55 -27.09 12.84
N GLY A 107 -14.75 -26.90 11.79
CA GLY A 107 -14.50 -27.89 10.75
C GLY A 107 -15.65 -28.08 9.74
N THR A 108 -16.73 -27.30 9.81
CA THR A 108 -17.82 -27.39 8.83
C THR A 108 -17.40 -26.91 7.44
N TRP A 109 -16.48 -25.95 7.38
CA TRP A 109 -15.88 -25.44 6.14
C TRP A 109 -14.39 -25.77 6.11
N GLN A 110 -13.92 -26.21 4.95
CA GLN A 110 -12.51 -26.37 4.65
C GLN A 110 -12.15 -25.47 3.47
N LEU A 111 -10.92 -24.93 3.48
CA LEU A 111 -10.46 -24.04 2.41
C LEU A 111 -10.40 -24.76 1.06
N CYS A 112 -10.16 -26.07 1.05
CA CYS A 112 -10.14 -26.87 -0.17
C CYS A 112 -11.51 -27.08 -0.83
N ASP A 113 -12.59 -26.76 -0.12
CA ASP A 113 -13.97 -26.84 -0.61
C ASP A 113 -14.46 -25.51 -1.18
N ILE A 114 -13.65 -24.45 -1.09
CA ILE A 114 -13.98 -23.14 -1.61
C ILE A 114 -13.42 -23.00 -3.01
N ILE A 115 -14.32 -22.65 -3.93
CA ILE A 115 -13.98 -22.23 -5.27
C ILE A 115 -14.23 -20.75 -5.33
N THR A 116 -13.22 -20.01 -5.72
CA THR A 116 -13.35 -18.57 -5.92
C THR A 116 -13.11 -18.23 -7.38
N GLY A 117 -13.81 -17.23 -7.87
CA GLY A 117 -13.54 -16.68 -9.19
C GLY A 117 -13.84 -15.20 -9.27
N ASP A 118 -13.19 -14.57 -10.25
CA ASP A 118 -13.34 -13.16 -10.56
C ASP A 118 -13.00 -12.91 -12.03
N GLU A 119 -13.47 -11.78 -12.54
CA GLU A 119 -13.26 -11.30 -13.89
C GLU A 119 -12.10 -10.29 -13.93
N THR A 120 -11.17 -10.46 -14.86
CA THR A 120 -10.06 -9.53 -14.99
C THR A 120 -9.72 -9.17 -16.43
N TRP A 121 -9.47 -7.88 -16.67
CA TRP A 121 -8.95 -7.38 -17.93
C TRP A 121 -7.44 -7.52 -18.00
N ILE A 122 -6.96 -8.38 -18.89
CA ILE A 122 -5.54 -8.53 -19.18
C ILE A 122 -5.21 -7.74 -20.44
N TYR A 123 -4.37 -6.71 -20.29
CA TYR A 123 -3.83 -5.93 -21.40
C TYR A 123 -2.77 -6.74 -22.15
N HIS A 124 -2.80 -6.69 -23.49
CA HIS A 124 -1.80 -7.40 -24.32
C HIS A 124 -0.41 -6.79 -24.14
N ARG A 125 -0.34 -5.47 -24.00
CA ARG A 125 0.89 -4.74 -23.72
C ARG A 125 1.11 -4.62 -22.21
N GLN A 126 2.17 -5.23 -21.70
CA GLN A 126 2.59 -5.07 -20.31
C GLN A 126 3.33 -3.74 -20.14
N ILE A 127 2.95 -2.97 -19.12
CA ILE A 127 3.72 -1.79 -18.67
C ILE A 127 4.03 -1.99 -17.20
N GLY A 128 5.30 -1.84 -16.84
CA GLY A 128 5.76 -1.88 -15.46
C GLY A 128 5.15 -0.76 -14.63
N ARG A 129 5.16 -0.92 -13.30
CA ARG A 129 4.82 0.16 -12.36
C ARG A 129 5.82 1.30 -12.53
N LYS A 130 5.43 2.53 -12.17
CA LYS A 130 6.31 3.71 -12.24
C LYS A 130 7.68 3.47 -11.59
N SER A 131 7.71 2.79 -10.44
CA SER A 131 8.95 2.44 -9.73
C SER A 131 9.80 1.39 -10.45
N SER A 132 9.18 0.48 -11.21
CA SER A 132 9.88 -0.55 -12.00
C SER A 132 10.44 0.01 -13.31
N ASN A 133 10.01 1.21 -13.71
CA ASN A 133 10.41 1.88 -14.93
C ASN A 133 11.59 2.85 -14.71
N SER A 134 12.33 2.72 -13.61
CA SER A 134 13.56 3.49 -13.37
C SER A 134 14.63 3.07 -14.37
N THR A 135 15.28 4.05 -15.00
CA THR A 135 16.33 3.81 -15.98
C THR A 135 17.57 4.59 -15.60
N TRP A 136 18.74 3.98 -15.76
CA TRP A 136 20.01 4.70 -15.74
C TRP A 136 20.10 5.57 -17.01
N VAL A 137 20.51 6.82 -16.84
CA VAL A 137 20.74 7.80 -17.92
C VAL A 137 22.08 8.48 -17.68
N GLY A 138 22.77 8.88 -18.75
CA GLY A 138 23.99 9.69 -18.65
C GLY A 138 23.73 11.09 -18.11
N GLU A 139 24.78 11.79 -17.68
CA GLU A 139 24.71 13.11 -16.99
C GLU A 139 23.90 14.17 -17.75
N ASN A 140 23.87 14.11 -19.08
CA ASN A 140 23.15 15.06 -19.94
C ASN A 140 22.07 14.38 -20.82
N GLU A 141 21.71 13.14 -20.52
CA GLU A 141 20.69 12.43 -21.30
C GLU A 141 19.29 12.66 -20.73
N PRO A 142 18.28 12.91 -21.58
CA PRO A 142 16.91 13.01 -21.12
C PRO A 142 16.41 11.65 -20.59
N PRO A 143 15.50 11.65 -19.60
CA PRO A 143 14.84 10.42 -19.15
C PRO A 143 14.17 9.67 -20.30
N ARG A 144 14.24 8.33 -20.27
CA ARG A 144 13.54 7.51 -21.26
C ARG A 144 12.03 7.70 -21.12
N THR A 145 11.36 7.94 -22.25
CA THR A 145 9.90 8.13 -22.28
C THR A 145 9.17 6.79 -22.37
N ILE A 146 8.25 6.55 -21.44
CA ILE A 146 7.30 5.43 -21.53
C ILE A 146 5.92 5.97 -21.85
N VAL A 147 5.37 5.54 -22.99
CA VAL A 147 4.03 5.90 -23.41
C VAL A 147 3.00 5.18 -22.53
N ARG A 148 2.21 5.95 -21.78
CA ARG A 148 1.12 5.45 -20.93
C ARG A 148 0.10 4.68 -21.76
N ARG A 149 -0.64 3.76 -21.12
CA ARG A 149 -1.71 3.04 -21.81
C ARG A 149 -2.78 4.02 -22.27
N ASN A 150 -3.16 3.94 -23.55
CA ASN A 150 -4.38 4.60 -24.00
C ASN A 150 -5.62 3.81 -23.53
N ARG A 151 -6.79 4.46 -23.50
CA ARG A 151 -8.05 3.86 -23.01
C ARG A 151 -8.49 2.65 -23.85
N TYR A 152 -8.17 2.65 -25.14
CA TYR A 152 -8.63 1.69 -26.15
C TYR A 152 -7.60 0.62 -26.48
N GLU A 153 -6.53 0.49 -25.68
CA GLU A 153 -5.52 -0.51 -25.94
C GLU A 153 -6.12 -1.92 -25.90
N PRO A 154 -5.66 -2.81 -26.80
CA PRO A 154 -6.10 -4.19 -26.82
C PRO A 154 -5.96 -4.85 -25.45
N LYS A 155 -7.09 -5.33 -24.96
CA LYS A 155 -7.22 -6.08 -23.71
C LYS A 155 -8.24 -7.19 -23.90
N THR A 156 -8.08 -8.24 -23.12
CA THR A 156 -8.98 -9.40 -23.13
C THR A 156 -9.49 -9.62 -21.72
N LEU A 157 -10.80 -9.81 -21.60
CA LEU A 157 -11.45 -10.15 -20.34
C LEU A 157 -11.35 -11.66 -20.15
N PHE A 158 -10.97 -12.07 -18.95
CA PHE A 158 -10.94 -13.47 -18.55
C PHE A 158 -11.82 -13.66 -17.31
N CYS A 159 -12.58 -14.75 -17.28
CA CYS A 159 -13.19 -15.26 -16.06
C CYS A 159 -12.28 -16.37 -15.52
N LEU A 160 -11.77 -16.20 -14.32
CA LEU A 160 -10.80 -17.12 -13.72
C LEU A 160 -11.41 -17.72 -12.46
N PHE A 161 -11.50 -19.05 -12.39
CA PHE A 161 -11.93 -19.77 -11.19
C PHE A 161 -10.83 -20.70 -10.72
N PHE A 162 -10.58 -20.73 -9.42
CA PHE A 162 -9.57 -21.57 -8.82
C PHE A 162 -10.00 -22.03 -7.42
N LYS A 163 -9.36 -23.10 -6.96
CA LYS A 163 -9.42 -23.56 -5.57
C LYS A 163 -8.01 -23.70 -5.01
N SER A 164 -7.90 -24.09 -3.74
CA SER A 164 -6.59 -24.29 -3.09
C SER A 164 -5.65 -25.25 -3.85
N THR A 165 -6.18 -26.17 -4.65
CA THR A 165 -5.39 -27.14 -5.45
C THR A 165 -5.06 -26.65 -6.86
N GLY A 166 -5.43 -25.42 -7.22
CA GLY A 166 -5.12 -24.82 -8.53
C GLY A 166 -6.34 -24.40 -9.35
N PRO A 167 -6.13 -24.07 -10.64
CA PRO A 167 -7.16 -23.58 -11.54
C PRO A 167 -8.28 -24.60 -11.79
N VAL A 168 -9.51 -24.10 -11.81
CA VAL A 168 -10.71 -24.86 -12.16
C VAL A 168 -11.20 -24.46 -13.55
N LEU A 169 -11.28 -23.15 -13.83
CA LEU A 169 -11.66 -22.61 -15.13
C LEU A 169 -10.81 -21.40 -15.49
N ILE A 170 -10.35 -21.34 -16.73
CA ILE A 170 -9.77 -20.15 -17.35
C ILE A 170 -10.57 -19.89 -18.63
N HIS A 171 -11.53 -18.98 -18.56
CA HIS A 171 -12.42 -18.68 -19.67
C HIS A 171 -12.04 -17.36 -20.30
N LYS A 172 -11.78 -17.37 -21.62
CA LYS A 172 -11.48 -16.18 -22.39
C LYS A 172 -12.78 -15.62 -22.97
N VAL A 173 -13.10 -14.37 -22.63
CA VAL A 173 -14.25 -13.68 -23.21
C VAL A 173 -13.83 -13.05 -24.54
N TYR A 174 -14.50 -13.46 -25.63
CA TYR A 174 -14.21 -12.94 -26.97
C TYR A 174 -14.61 -11.46 -27.10
N LYS A 175 -13.89 -10.74 -27.97
CA LYS A 175 -14.10 -9.31 -28.20
C LYS A 175 -15.56 -9.05 -28.61
N GLY A 176 -16.17 -8.03 -28.01
CA GLY A 176 -17.55 -7.64 -28.29
C GLY A 176 -18.61 -8.39 -27.47
N LYS A 177 -18.21 -9.34 -26.62
CA LYS A 177 -19.10 -9.97 -25.64
C LYS A 177 -19.00 -9.26 -24.28
N THR A 178 -20.15 -9.13 -23.63
CA THR A 178 -20.28 -8.70 -22.24
C THR A 178 -20.73 -9.91 -21.44
N ILE A 179 -20.24 -10.03 -20.21
CA ILE A 179 -20.73 -11.05 -19.28
C ILE A 179 -22.04 -10.53 -18.71
N ASP A 180 -23.15 -11.02 -19.26
CA ASP A 180 -24.46 -10.92 -18.63
C ASP A 180 -24.73 -12.18 -17.79
N HIS A 181 -25.91 -12.20 -17.17
CA HIS A 181 -26.32 -13.29 -16.29
C HIS A 181 -26.28 -14.67 -16.99
N ASN A 182 -26.83 -14.77 -18.20
CA ASN A 182 -26.88 -16.03 -18.95
C ASN A 182 -25.48 -16.45 -19.39
N TYR A 183 -24.69 -15.50 -19.86
CA TYR A 183 -23.30 -15.74 -20.23
C TYR A 183 -22.50 -16.30 -19.05
N TYR A 184 -22.67 -15.72 -17.85
CA TYR A 184 -21.99 -16.16 -16.65
C TYR A 184 -22.38 -17.59 -16.27
N ILE A 185 -23.68 -17.94 -16.31
CA ILE A 185 -24.14 -19.30 -16.04
C ILE A 185 -23.55 -20.29 -17.06
N GLU A 186 -23.74 -20.02 -18.35
CA GLU A 186 -23.43 -20.95 -19.44
C GLU A 186 -21.92 -21.15 -19.63
N ASN A 187 -21.15 -20.07 -19.52
CA ASN A 187 -19.73 -20.07 -19.88
C ASN A 187 -18.80 -20.08 -18.66
N CYS A 188 -19.32 -19.85 -17.46
CA CYS A 188 -18.53 -19.87 -16.23
C CYS A 188 -19.01 -20.95 -15.25
N LEU A 189 -20.24 -20.84 -14.73
CA LEU A 189 -20.70 -21.71 -13.65
C LEU A 189 -20.88 -23.17 -14.09
N ILE A 190 -21.54 -23.40 -15.23
CA ILE A 190 -21.74 -24.76 -15.76
C ILE A 190 -20.39 -25.44 -16.04
N PRO A 191 -19.41 -24.81 -16.71
CA PRO A 191 -18.07 -25.37 -16.89
C PRO A 191 -17.36 -25.65 -15.57
N VAL A 192 -17.43 -24.75 -14.58
CA VAL A 192 -16.86 -24.97 -13.24
C VAL A 192 -17.45 -26.22 -12.59
N ILE A 193 -18.78 -26.36 -12.60
CA ILE A 193 -19.48 -27.53 -12.04
C ILE A 193 -19.04 -28.82 -12.75
N ASN A 194 -18.94 -28.78 -14.08
CA ASN A 194 -18.52 -29.93 -14.87
C ASN A 194 -17.08 -30.35 -14.56
N GLU A 195 -16.15 -29.40 -14.41
CA GLU A 195 -14.76 -29.70 -14.05
C GLU A 195 -14.64 -30.30 -12.64
N ILE A 196 -15.45 -29.85 -11.69
CA ILE A 196 -15.52 -30.46 -10.35
C ILE A 196 -15.99 -31.92 -10.45
N ARG A 197 -17.09 -32.16 -11.17
CA ARG A 197 -17.66 -33.51 -11.33
C ARG A 197 -16.71 -34.49 -12.01
N LYS A 198 -15.87 -34.01 -12.94
CA LYS A 198 -14.84 -34.84 -13.60
C LYS A 198 -13.75 -35.27 -12.63
N LYS A 199 -13.28 -34.35 -11.79
CA LYS A 199 -12.12 -34.58 -10.91
C LYS A 199 -12.50 -35.28 -9.60
N GLU A 200 -13.74 -35.12 -9.15
CA GLU A 200 -14.17 -35.63 -7.85
C GLU A 200 -15.52 -36.32 -7.89
N LYS A 201 -15.58 -37.53 -7.32
CA LYS A 201 -16.81 -38.31 -7.14
C LYS A 201 -17.66 -37.83 -5.95
N SER A 202 -17.21 -36.81 -5.24
CA SER A 202 -17.87 -36.25 -4.06
C SER A 202 -19.12 -35.45 -4.42
N SER A 203 -20.06 -35.35 -3.48
CA SER A 203 -21.25 -34.50 -3.67
C SER A 203 -20.88 -33.03 -3.90
N LEU A 204 -21.55 -32.38 -4.86
CA LEU A 204 -21.41 -30.94 -5.11
C LEU A 204 -21.82 -30.08 -3.91
N THR A 205 -22.68 -30.59 -3.02
CA THR A 205 -23.14 -29.88 -1.82
C THR A 205 -22.00 -29.56 -0.84
N LYS A 206 -20.86 -30.23 -0.99
CA LYS A 206 -19.66 -29.95 -0.22
C LYS A 206 -19.03 -28.61 -0.61
N TYR A 207 -19.21 -28.16 -1.85
CA TYR A 207 -18.53 -26.99 -2.41
C TYR A 207 -19.22 -25.67 -2.11
N LYS A 208 -18.42 -24.61 -1.94
CA LYS A 208 -18.88 -23.24 -1.70
C LYS A 208 -18.28 -22.35 -2.78
N LEU A 209 -19.12 -21.58 -3.46
CA LEU A 209 -18.69 -20.57 -4.43
C LEU A 209 -18.46 -19.23 -3.70
N LEU A 210 -17.30 -18.63 -3.91
CA LEU A 210 -16.95 -17.28 -3.48
C LEU A 210 -16.71 -16.39 -4.70
N HIS A 211 -17.65 -15.50 -4.98
CA HIS A 211 -17.55 -14.47 -6.01
C HIS A 211 -18.06 -13.14 -5.46
N ASP A 212 -17.84 -12.06 -6.21
CA ASP A 212 -18.35 -10.75 -5.85
C ASP A 212 -19.87 -10.63 -6.09
N ASN A 213 -20.43 -9.46 -5.78
CA ASN A 213 -21.84 -9.15 -5.97
C ASN A 213 -22.11 -8.37 -7.26
N GLY A 214 -21.32 -8.59 -8.32
CA GLY A 214 -21.54 -8.00 -9.63
C GLY A 214 -22.94 -8.31 -10.17
N SER A 215 -23.51 -7.42 -10.98
CA SER A 215 -24.87 -7.57 -11.52
C SER A 215 -25.13 -8.91 -12.24
N PRO A 216 -24.18 -9.51 -12.98
CA PRO A 216 -24.37 -10.82 -13.59
C PRO A 216 -24.47 -11.98 -12.56
N HIS A 217 -24.03 -11.76 -11.33
CA HIS A 217 -23.87 -12.79 -10.28
C HIS A 217 -25.04 -12.88 -9.32
N THR A 218 -25.96 -11.91 -9.38
CA THR A 218 -27.19 -11.95 -8.58
C THR A 218 -28.19 -12.87 -9.27
N HIS A 219 -28.49 -14.00 -8.63
CA HIS A 219 -29.46 -15.01 -9.05
C HIS A 219 -30.71 -14.98 -8.16
#